data_AF-A0A5C4WPF9-F1
#
_entry.id   AF-A0A5C4WPF9-F1
#
_cell.length_a   1.000
_cell.length_b   1.000
_cell.length_c   1.000
_cell.angle_alpha   90.00
_cell.angle_beta   90.00
_cell.angle_gamma   90.00
#
_symmetry.space_group_name_H-M   'P 1'
#
loop_
_entity.id
_entity.type
_entity.pdbx_description
1 polymer ?
#
loop_
_entity_poly.entity_id
_entity_poly.type
_entity_poly.pdbx_seq_one_letter_code
_entity_poly.pdbx_strand_id
1 'polypeptide(L)'
;MDTADDIMPFVCLAIDAYGGSVLARTRELAASTPEACGGRILQRLFGRGDAASRRVIERVAEAKPDDGPSRAALRLAIADALLADPCLAGEVAAMLPRVA
;
A
#
# COMPACT_ATOMS: atom_id res chain seq x y z
N MET A 1 -10.64 -8.85 12.08
CA MET A 1 -10.59 -8.11 10.80
C MET A 1 -9.13 -7.78 10.57
N ASP A 2 -8.57 -8.28 9.48
CA ASP A 2 -7.15 -8.15 9.18
C ASP A 2 -6.93 -6.82 8.46
N THR A 3 -6.21 -5.88 9.09
CA THR A 3 -5.98 -4.53 8.54
C THR A 3 -5.34 -4.58 7.14
N ALA A 4 -4.58 -5.62 6.81
CA ALA A 4 -4.00 -5.80 5.48
C ALA A 4 -5.07 -6.07 4.40
N ASP A 5 -6.15 -6.77 4.76
CA ASP A 5 -7.29 -7.03 3.86
C ASP A 5 -8.03 -5.74 3.49
N ASP A 6 -8.27 -4.90 4.49
CA ASP A 6 -9.04 -3.66 4.36
C ASP A 6 -8.32 -2.62 3.47
N ILE A 7 -6.99 -2.54 3.58
CA ILE A 7 -6.18 -1.60 2.80
C ILE A 7 -5.84 -2.11 1.39
N MET A 8 -5.94 -3.41 1.15
CA MET A 8 -5.54 -4.04 -0.11
C MET A 8 -6.19 -3.43 -1.36
N PRO A 9 -7.51 -3.17 -1.41
CA PRO A 9 -8.12 -2.54 -2.58
C PRO A 9 -7.60 -1.12 -2.85
N PHE A 10 -7.36 -0.31 -1.81
CA PHE A 10 -6.82 1.05 -1.95
C PHE A 10 -5.37 1.03 -2.46
N VAL A 11 -4.55 0.15 -1.89
CA VAL A 11 -3.16 -0.05 -2.30
C VAL A 11 -3.08 -0.52 -3.74
N CYS A 12 -3.96 -1.44 -4.15
CA CYS A 12 -3.99 -1.94 -5.52
C CYS A 12 -4.44 -0.86 -6.51
N LEU A 13 -5.44 -0.04 -6.15
CA LEU A 13 -5.84 1.14 -6.94
C LEU A 13 -4.69 2.14 -7.10
N ALA A 14 -3.94 2.39 -6.03
CA ALA A 14 -2.80 3.30 -6.08
C ALA A 14 -1.68 2.81 -7.01
N ILE A 15 -1.39 1.51 -6.98
CA ILE A 15 -0.38 0.90 -7.85
C ILE A 15 -0.88 0.86 -9.30
N ASP A 16 -2.16 0.59 -9.54
CA ASP A 16 -2.75 0.62 -10.88
C ASP A 16 -2.72 2.04 -11.48
N ALA A 17 -3.04 3.06 -10.67
CA ALA A 17 -3.06 4.46 -11.09
C ALA A 17 -1.67 5.08 -11.29
N TYR A 18 -0.69 4.75 -10.43
CA TYR A 18 0.60 5.43 -10.39
C TYR A 18 1.81 4.54 -10.69
N GLY A 19 1.62 3.22 -10.81
CA GLY A 19 2.67 2.24 -11.05
C GLY A 19 3.76 2.26 -9.98
N GLY A 20 5.01 2.00 -10.39
CA GLY A 20 6.17 1.98 -9.48
C GLY A 20 6.49 3.35 -8.89
N SER A 21 5.89 4.42 -9.42
CA SER A 21 6.01 5.78 -8.91
C SER A 21 4.95 6.13 -7.85
N VAL A 22 4.11 5.17 -7.41
CA VAL A 22 3.05 5.40 -6.40
C VAL A 22 3.54 6.11 -5.15
N LEU A 23 4.71 5.73 -4.62
CA LEU A 23 5.29 6.37 -3.44
C LEU A 23 5.69 7.83 -3.70
N ALA A 24 6.26 8.12 -4.87
CA ALA A 24 6.68 9.46 -5.26
C ALA A 24 5.47 10.36 -5.54
N ARG A 25 4.52 9.87 -6.34
CA ARG A 25 3.30 10.61 -6.73
C ARG A 25 2.42 10.92 -5.53
N THR A 26 2.27 9.97 -4.63
CA THR A 26 1.39 10.16 -3.48
C THR A 26 1.97 11.14 -2.45
N ARG A 27 3.28 11.39 -2.47
CA ARG A 27 3.90 12.42 -1.62
C ARG A 27 3.52 13.83 -2.07
N GLU A 28 3.22 14.00 -3.35
CA GLU A 28 2.84 15.28 -3.96
C GLU A 28 1.32 15.51 -4.00
N LEU A 29 0.51 14.45 -3.84
CA LEU A 29 -0.94 14.49 -3.95
C LEU A 29 -1.63 14.62 -2.58
N ALA A 30 -2.64 15.49 -2.52
CA ALA A 30 -3.57 15.51 -1.39
C ALA A 30 -4.40 14.21 -1.36
N ALA A 31 -4.64 13.65 -0.18
CA ALA A 31 -5.36 12.40 0.02
C ALA A 31 -6.88 12.53 -0.18
N SER A 32 -7.32 13.17 -1.27
CA SER A 32 -8.73 13.33 -1.63
C SER A 32 -9.27 12.16 -2.47
N THR A 33 -8.40 11.29 -3.00
CA THR A 33 -8.80 10.15 -3.83
C THR A 33 -8.41 8.81 -3.19
N PRO A 34 -9.16 7.73 -3.46
CA PRO A 34 -8.86 6.40 -2.93
C PRO A 34 -7.47 5.89 -3.35
N GLU A 35 -7.02 6.17 -4.59
CA GLU A 35 -5.65 5.88 -5.01
C GLU A 35 -4.59 6.67 -4.21
N ALA A 36 -4.81 7.96 -3.93
CA ALA A 36 -3.89 8.74 -3.10
C ALA A 36 -3.91 8.28 -1.63
N CYS A 37 -5.03 7.73 -1.15
CA CYS A 37 -5.10 7.10 0.17
C CYS A 37 -4.23 5.85 0.23
N GLY A 38 -4.37 4.94 -0.74
CA GLY A 38 -3.57 3.71 -0.83
C GLY A 38 -2.07 3.97 -0.94
N GLY A 39 -1.66 4.96 -1.73
CA GLY A 39 -0.25 5.32 -1.84
C GLY A 39 0.33 5.96 -0.57
N ARG A 40 -0.50 6.59 0.27
CA ARG A 40 -0.08 7.18 1.55
C ARG A 40 0.09 6.11 2.61
N ILE A 41 -0.77 5.10 2.59
CA ILE A 41 -0.64 3.87 3.38
C ILE A 41 0.68 3.17 3.02
N LEU A 42 0.94 2.95 1.73
CA LEU A 42 2.22 2.41 1.23
C LEU A 42 3.43 3.24 1.70
N GLN A 43 3.35 4.58 1.67
CA GLN A 43 4.42 5.44 2.20
C GLN A 43 4.60 5.31 3.72
N ARG A 44 3.53 5.05 4.48
CA ARG A 44 3.61 4.85 5.93
C ARG A 44 4.29 3.51 6.27
N LEU A 45 3.87 2.45 5.58
CA LEU A 45 4.41 1.08 5.73
C LEU A 45 5.85 0.98 5.23
N PHE A 46 6.12 1.49 4.04
CA PHE A 46 7.37 1.22 3.31
C PHE A 46 8.27 2.45 3.15
N GLY A 47 7.80 3.65 3.51
CA GLY A 47 8.60 4.88 3.43
C GLY A 47 9.63 5.06 4.54
N ARG A 48 9.68 4.16 5.54
CA ARG A 48 10.70 4.18 6.60
C ARG A 48 12.10 3.73 6.17
N GLY A 49 12.29 3.33 4.91
CA GLY A 49 13.62 3.18 4.32
C GLY A 49 14.04 1.77 3.93
N ASP A 50 13.09 0.85 3.70
CA ASP A 50 13.43 -0.51 3.31
C ASP A 50 13.43 -0.68 1.77
N ALA A 51 14.62 -0.93 1.21
CA ALA A 51 14.79 -1.11 -0.23
C ALA A 51 14.08 -2.37 -0.76
N ALA A 52 13.90 -3.40 0.09
CA ALA A 52 13.19 -4.60 -0.30
C ALA A 52 11.69 -4.30 -0.52
N SER A 53 11.12 -3.46 0.33
CA SER A 53 9.74 -2.99 0.21
C SER A 53 9.48 -2.21 -1.08
N ARG A 54 10.40 -1.33 -1.47
CA ARG A 54 10.31 -0.60 -2.76
C ARG A 54 10.32 -1.56 -3.95
N ARG A 55 11.17 -2.59 -3.91
CA ARG A 55 11.21 -3.64 -4.95
C ARG A 55 9.90 -4.42 -5.04
N VAL A 56 9.22 -4.68 -3.92
CA VAL A 56 7.92 -5.36 -3.93
C VAL A 56 6.88 -4.50 -4.67
N ILE A 57 6.86 -3.19 -4.41
CA ILE A 57 5.94 -2.25 -5.06
C ILE A 57 6.23 -2.14 -6.56
N GLU A 58 7.50 -1.99 -6.93
CA GLU A 58 7.93 -1.95 -8.34
C GLU A 58 7.54 -3.25 -9.05
N ARG A 59 7.77 -4.40 -8.43
CA ARG A 59 7.38 -5.70 -8.97
C ARG A 59 5.88 -5.81 -9.22
N VAL A 60 5.04 -5.34 -8.30
CA VAL A 60 3.57 -5.36 -8.46
C VAL A 60 3.12 -4.38 -9.52
N ALA A 61 3.79 -3.24 -9.64
CA ALA A 61 3.51 -2.25 -10.67
C ALA A 61 3.92 -2.71 -12.08
N GLU A 62 5.02 -3.46 -12.20
CA GLU A 62 5.43 -4.08 -13.46
C GLU A 62 4.62 -5.33 -13.79
N ALA A 63 4.01 -5.95 -12.77
CA ALA A 63 3.14 -7.10 -12.95
C ALA A 63 1.83 -6.69 -13.63
N LYS A 64 1.20 -7.66 -14.31
CA LYS A 64 -0.09 -7.43 -14.95
C LYS A 64 -1.15 -7.12 -13.87
N PRO A 65 -2.19 -6.34 -14.21
CA PRO A 65 -3.31 -6.09 -13.30
C PRO A 65 -4.10 -7.35 -12.91
N ASP A 66 -3.83 -8.50 -13.53
CA ASP A 66 -4.39 -9.81 -13.15
C ASP A 66 -3.36 -10.74 -12.50
N ASP A 67 -2.16 -10.24 -12.17
CA ASP A 67 -1.10 -11.04 -11.58
C ASP A 67 -1.37 -11.30 -10.09
N GLY A 68 -2.20 -12.31 -9.84
CA GLY A 68 -2.51 -12.84 -8.51
C GLY A 68 -1.28 -13.07 -7.62
N PRO A 69 -0.17 -13.68 -8.09
CA PRO A 69 0.98 -13.93 -7.22
C PRO A 69 1.72 -12.66 -6.80
N SER A 70 1.84 -11.65 -7.67
CA SER A 70 2.44 -10.35 -7.27
C SER A 70 1.58 -9.63 -6.23
N ARG A 71 0.25 -9.64 -6.39
CA ARG A 71 -0.68 -9.10 -5.39
C ARG A 71 -0.61 -9.84 -4.05
N ALA A 72 -0.52 -11.17 -4.08
CA ALA A 72 -0.35 -11.98 -2.88
C ALA A 72 0.97 -11.68 -2.15
N ALA A 73 2.06 -11.48 -2.90
CA ALA A 73 3.36 -11.11 -2.34
C ALA A 73 3.32 -9.73 -1.66
N LEU A 74 2.64 -8.76 -2.27
CA LEU A 74 2.44 -7.44 -1.66
C LEU A 74 1.62 -7.53 -0.37
N ARG A 75 0.53 -8.30 -0.39
CA ARG A 75 -0.31 -8.51 0.79
C ARG A 75 0.51 -9.12 1.93
N LEU A 76 1.36 -10.10 1.64
CA LEU A 76 2.24 -10.72 2.62
C LEU A 76 3.25 -9.71 3.19
N ALA A 77 3.88 -8.89 2.34
CA ALA A 77 4.81 -7.86 2.78
C ALA A 77 4.16 -6.81 3.68
N ILE A 78 2.91 -6.44 3.38
CA ILE A 78 2.11 -5.55 4.22
C ILE A 78 1.82 -6.21 5.57
N ALA A 79 1.34 -7.45 5.56
CA ALA A 79 1.05 -8.18 6.79
C ALA A 79 2.30 -8.34 7.68
N ASP A 80 3.46 -8.62 7.08
CA ASP A 80 4.74 -8.71 7.79
C ASP A 80 5.16 -7.37 8.40
N ALA A 81 5.02 -6.27 7.66
CA ALA A 81 5.31 -4.93 8.16
C ALA A 81 4.35 -4.50 9.29
N LEU A 82 3.07 -4.89 9.23
CA LEU A 82 2.11 -4.66 10.30
C LEU A 82 2.39 -5.54 11.52
N LEU A 83 2.89 -6.76 11.32
CA LEU A 83 3.30 -7.66 12.39
C LEU A 83 4.55 -7.14 13.10
N ALA A 84 5.49 -6.56 12.34
CA ALA A 84 6.70 -5.93 12.87
C ALA A 84 6.39 -4.65 13.66
N ASP A 85 5.34 -3.91 13.30
CA ASP A 85 4.95 -2.65 13.97
C ASP A 85 3.41 -2.57 14.14
N PRO A 86 2.86 -3.16 15.22
CA PRO A 86 1.41 -3.21 15.44
C PRO A 86 0.80 -1.82 15.74
N CYS A 87 1.60 -0.84 16.17
CA CYS A 87 1.15 0.54 16.33
C CYS A 87 0.81 1.15 14.96
N LEU A 88 1.61 0.83 13.95
CA LEU A 88 1.41 1.25 12.57
C LEU A 88 0.08 0.74 12.00
N ALA A 89 -0.35 -0.47 12.39
CA ALA A 89 -1.64 -1.02 11.97
C ALA A 89 -2.82 -0.17 12.46
N GLY A 90 -2.75 0.31 13.71
CA GLY A 90 -3.75 1.22 14.26
C GLY A 90 -3.78 2.58 13.55
N GLU A 91 -2.61 3.14 13.25
CA GLU A 91 -2.52 4.40 12.49
C GLU A 91 -3.09 4.24 11.07
N VAL A 92 -2.72 3.17 10.37
CA VAL A 92 -3.18 2.90 9.00
C VAL A 92 -4.69 2.64 8.97
N ALA A 93 -5.22 1.86 9.91
CA ALA A 93 -6.66 1.64 10.05
C ALA A 93 -7.44 2.94 10.31
N ALA A 94 -6.84 3.88 11.06
CA ALA A 94 -7.43 5.20 11.29
C ALA A 94 -7.37 6.13 10.05
N MET A 95 -6.46 5.87 9.11
CA MET A 95 -6.33 6.64 7.86
C MET A 95 -7.28 6.18 6.77
N LEU A 96 -7.81 4.97 6.86
CA LEU A 96 -8.81 4.47 5.93
C LEU A 96 -10.06 5.35 6.03
N PRO A 97 -10.63 5.81 4.89
CA PRO A 97 -11.91 6.46 4.93
C PRO A 97 -12.89 5.45 5.52
N ARG A 98 -13.55 5.80 6.64
CA ARG A 98 -14.70 5.01 7.12
C ARG A 98 -15.72 5.05 5.98
N VAL A 99 -15.75 4.00 5.17
CA VAL A 99 -16.89 3.75 4.31
C VAL A 99 -18.03 3.42 5.28
N ALA A 100 -18.90 4.41 5.47
CA ALA A 100 -20.13 4.26 6.22
C ALA A 100 -21.13 3.43 5.41
#